data_AF-A0A0K1P8A2-F1
#
_entry.id   AF-A0A0K1P8A2-F1
#
_cell.length_a   1.000
_cell.length_b   1.000
_cell.length_c   1.000
_cell.angle_alpha   90.00
_cell.angle_beta   90.00
_cell.angle_gamma   90.00
#
_symmetry.space_group_name_H-M   'P 1'
#
loop_
_entity.id
_entity.type
_entity.pdbx_description
1 polymer ?
#
loop_
_entity_poly.entity_id
_entity_poly.type
_entity_poly.pdbx_seq_one_letter_code
_entity_poly.pdbx_strand_id
1 'polypeptide(L)'
;MMNLLVDFKNNNQVLIIAIIAAIVVAIPAILTYYLFINFLKAKKPKYLSKLSFSLLNLNIFFSLVFSILSIVFIKLEIINTDTDSILVVVFLAISYLLIVLLYVILFFFSQYIWVLFDDNKLITLAEKINYEKITKIVDDVDSNKNVYLNFVEGTRRLRKIKFAKSTLIGSFFLENAKFSGVEPEQISQSEFINDLEVKNREAAYEKVKKSDKKKNDSVEETEITETELENSSEKNNENINDEPITENIEVVDENKKNK
;
A
#
# COMPACT_ATOMS: atom_id res chain seq x y z
N MET A 1 -4.58 33.96 4.59
CA MET A 1 -5.82 33.18 4.40
C MET A 1 -6.21 33.27 2.93
N MET A 2 -6.46 32.16 2.23
CA MET A 2 -7.03 32.22 0.89
C MET A 2 -8.49 32.66 0.98
N ASN A 3 -8.86 33.67 0.22
CA ASN A 3 -10.22 34.20 0.21
C ASN A 3 -11.12 33.38 -0.73
N LEU A 4 -11.20 32.08 -0.46
CA LEU A 4 -11.92 31.07 -1.26
C LEU A 4 -13.44 31.32 -1.36
N LEU A 5 -13.97 32.28 -0.59
CA LEU A 5 -15.40 32.60 -0.53
C LEU A 5 -15.85 33.75 -1.44
N VAL A 6 -14.93 34.51 -2.07
CA VAL A 6 -15.27 35.84 -2.61
C VAL A 6 -15.75 35.85 -4.07
N ASP A 7 -15.48 34.83 -4.89
CA ASP A 7 -16.06 34.74 -6.25
C ASP A 7 -16.14 33.29 -6.74
N PHE A 8 -17.14 32.51 -6.32
CA PHE A 8 -17.36 31.17 -6.88
C PHE A 8 -17.80 31.19 -8.35
N LYS A 9 -18.33 32.31 -8.86
CA LYS A 9 -18.96 32.40 -10.17
C LYS A 9 -17.94 32.34 -11.31
N ASN A 10 -16.75 32.90 -11.12
CA ASN A 10 -15.63 32.79 -12.06
C ASN A 10 -14.49 31.85 -11.61
N ASN A 11 -14.58 31.22 -10.43
CA ASN A 11 -13.46 30.44 -9.90
C ASN A 11 -13.35 29.04 -10.52
N ASN A 12 -12.68 28.99 -11.67
CA ASN A 12 -12.23 27.76 -12.34
C ASN A 12 -11.51 26.78 -11.39
N GLN A 13 -10.84 27.25 -10.33
CA GLN A 13 -10.14 26.38 -9.38
C GLN A 13 -11.12 25.49 -8.60
N VAL A 14 -12.27 26.03 -8.16
CA VAL A 14 -13.28 25.24 -7.43
C VAL A 14 -13.90 24.18 -8.34
N LEU A 15 -14.21 24.55 -9.60
CA LEU A 15 -14.69 23.61 -10.60
C LEU A 15 -13.67 22.49 -10.85
N ILE A 16 -12.37 22.82 -10.96
CA ILE A 16 -11.29 21.84 -11.10
C ILE A 16 -11.23 20.91 -9.88
N ILE A 17 -11.31 21.43 -8.65
CA ILE A 17 -11.31 20.63 -7.41
C ILE A 17 -12.52 19.68 -7.38
N ALA A 18 -13.70 20.14 -7.78
CA ALA A 18 -14.92 19.32 -7.85
C ALA A 18 -14.81 18.20 -8.91
N ILE A 19 -14.21 18.49 -10.07
CA ILE A 19 -13.92 17.48 -11.11
C ILE A 19 -12.88 16.46 -10.61
N ILE A 20 -11.84 16.91 -9.91
CA ILE A 20 -10.82 16.03 -9.31
C ILE A 20 -11.48 15.08 -8.30
N ALA A 21 -12.38 15.57 -7.42
CA ALA A 21 -13.12 14.72 -6.49
C ALA A 21 -13.88 13.59 -7.22
N ALA A 22 -14.57 13.90 -8.32
CA ALA A 22 -15.31 12.90 -9.11
C ALA A 22 -14.38 11.84 -9.71
N ILE A 23 -13.23 12.26 -10.26
CA ILE A 23 -12.23 11.34 -10.84
C ILE A 23 -11.62 10.44 -9.75
N VAL A 24 -11.31 11.00 -8.58
CA VAL A 24 -10.73 10.27 -7.44
C VAL A 24 -11.70 9.22 -6.87
N VAL A 25 -13.02 9.41 -6.99
CA VAL A 25 -14.03 8.37 -6.69
C VAL A 25 -14.15 7.35 -7.83
N ALA A 26 -14.12 7.80 -9.08
CA ALA A 26 -14.34 6.95 -10.25
C ALA A 26 -13.28 5.85 -10.40
N ILE A 27 -12.00 6.16 -10.14
CA ILE A 27 -10.89 5.19 -10.25
C ILE A 27 -11.09 3.95 -9.34
N PRO A 28 -11.22 4.08 -7.99
CA PRO A 28 -11.44 2.95 -7.11
C PRO A 28 -12.80 2.27 -7.36
N ALA A 29 -13.83 3.00 -7.82
CA ALA A 29 -15.11 2.40 -8.21
C ALA A 29 -14.94 1.44 -9.41
N ILE A 30 -14.31 1.89 -10.50
CA ILE A 30 -14.04 1.08 -11.70
C ILE A 30 -13.21 -0.16 -11.34
N LEU A 31 -12.15 0.00 -10.53
CA LEU A 31 -11.33 -1.12 -10.06
C LEU A 31 -12.15 -2.14 -9.24
N THR A 32 -12.98 -1.65 -8.31
CA THR A 32 -13.86 -2.50 -7.49
C THR A 32 -14.84 -3.29 -8.36
N TYR A 33 -15.51 -2.64 -9.32
CA TYR A 33 -16.44 -3.32 -10.23
C TYR A 33 -15.75 -4.30 -11.18
N TYR A 34 -14.56 -3.96 -11.70
CA TYR A 34 -13.76 -4.88 -12.51
C TYR A 34 -13.39 -6.15 -11.75
N LEU A 35 -12.89 -6.01 -10.52
CA LEU A 35 -12.58 -7.17 -9.66
C LEU A 35 -13.83 -7.96 -9.28
N PHE A 36 -14.96 -7.28 -9.02
CA PHE A 36 -16.24 -7.91 -8.73
C PHE A 36 -16.78 -8.74 -9.91
N ILE A 37 -16.66 -8.26 -11.15
CA ILE A 37 -17.03 -9.02 -12.35
C ILE A 37 -16.17 -10.29 -12.48
N ASN A 38 -14.87 -10.20 -12.18
CA ASN A 38 -13.99 -11.38 -12.16
C ASN A 38 -14.37 -12.36 -11.04
N PHE A 39 -14.71 -11.86 -9.86
CA PHE A 39 -15.25 -12.66 -8.74
C PHE A 39 -16.57 -13.37 -9.11
N LEU A 40 -17.48 -12.70 -9.83
CA LEU A 40 -18.72 -13.31 -10.32
C LEU A 40 -18.46 -14.44 -11.32
N LYS A 41 -17.50 -14.26 -12.25
CA LYS A 41 -17.12 -15.26 -13.26
C LYS A 41 -16.40 -16.49 -12.68
N ALA A 42 -15.80 -16.39 -11.51
CA ALA A 42 -15.10 -17.51 -10.88
C ALA A 42 -16.07 -18.65 -10.48
N LYS A 43 -15.75 -19.90 -10.89
CA LYS A 43 -16.49 -21.12 -10.55
C LYS A 43 -16.02 -21.80 -9.24
N LYS A 44 -14.97 -21.27 -8.62
CA LYS A 44 -14.30 -21.82 -7.43
C LYS A 44 -14.97 -21.33 -6.13
N PRO A 45 -14.64 -21.91 -4.96
CA PRO A 45 -15.20 -21.47 -3.68
C PRO A 45 -14.95 -19.99 -3.43
N LYS A 46 -16.04 -19.25 -3.19
CA LYS A 46 -15.99 -17.80 -3.05
C LYS A 46 -16.99 -17.31 -2.01
N TYR A 47 -16.55 -16.38 -1.19
CA TYR A 47 -17.35 -15.72 -0.15
C TYR A 47 -17.43 -14.23 -0.41
N LEU A 48 -18.62 -13.66 -0.23
CA LEU A 48 -18.90 -12.24 -0.32
C LEU A 48 -19.70 -11.80 0.92
N SER A 49 -19.14 -10.90 1.72
CA SER A 49 -19.89 -10.22 2.77
C SER A 49 -20.87 -9.25 2.14
N LYS A 50 -22.14 -9.68 1.98
CA LYS A 50 -23.21 -8.85 1.38
C LYS A 50 -23.33 -7.48 2.04
N LEU A 51 -23.21 -7.42 3.37
CA LEU A 51 -23.30 -6.18 4.14
C LEU A 51 -22.08 -5.27 3.90
N SER A 52 -20.86 -5.80 4.00
CA SER A 52 -19.64 -5.01 3.78
C SER A 52 -19.53 -4.51 2.34
N PHE A 53 -19.90 -5.35 1.36
CA PHE A 53 -19.94 -4.96 -0.05
C PHE A 53 -21.03 -3.92 -0.32
N SER A 54 -22.22 -4.05 0.29
CA SER A 54 -23.29 -3.04 0.18
C SER A 54 -22.84 -1.68 0.73
N LEU A 55 -22.23 -1.64 1.92
CA LEU A 55 -21.69 -0.42 2.50
C LEU A 55 -20.59 0.24 1.64
N LEU A 56 -19.72 -0.56 1.01
CA LEU A 56 -18.72 -0.06 0.06
C LEU A 56 -19.38 0.62 -1.15
N ASN A 57 -20.37 -0.04 -1.77
CA ASN A 57 -21.11 0.51 -2.90
C ASN A 57 -21.89 1.77 -2.52
N LEU A 58 -22.49 1.80 -1.32
CA LEU A 58 -23.23 2.94 -0.81
C LEU A 58 -22.32 4.16 -0.57
N ASN A 59 -21.11 3.95 -0.05
CA ASN A 59 -20.11 5.00 0.09
C ASN A 59 -19.70 5.55 -1.30
N ILE A 60 -19.34 4.68 -2.24
CA ILE A 60 -18.99 5.07 -3.63
C ILE A 60 -20.13 5.89 -4.25
N PHE A 61 -21.38 5.41 -4.14
CA PHE A 61 -22.56 6.08 -4.67
C PHE A 61 -22.75 7.48 -4.07
N PHE A 62 -22.76 7.62 -2.75
CA PHE A 62 -22.93 8.93 -2.12
C PHE A 62 -21.77 9.89 -2.43
N SER A 63 -20.53 9.41 -2.41
CA SER A 63 -19.36 10.23 -2.73
C SER A 63 -19.44 10.79 -4.16
N LEU A 64 -19.85 9.94 -5.11
CA LEU A 64 -20.06 10.33 -6.51
C LEU A 64 -21.25 11.30 -6.65
N VAL A 65 -22.37 11.06 -5.96
CA VAL A 65 -23.53 11.96 -5.95
C VAL A 65 -23.17 13.35 -5.41
N PHE A 66 -22.50 13.45 -4.25
CA PHE A 66 -22.06 14.74 -3.70
C PHE A 66 -21.04 15.44 -4.60
N SER A 67 -20.15 14.70 -5.27
CA SER A 67 -19.22 15.27 -6.23
C SER A 67 -19.88 15.74 -7.53
N ILE A 68 -20.97 15.12 -7.98
CA ILE A 68 -21.76 15.62 -9.12
C ILE A 68 -22.59 16.84 -8.69
N LEU A 69 -23.22 16.80 -7.51
CA LEU A 69 -24.01 17.91 -7.00
C LEU A 69 -23.16 19.19 -6.88
N SER A 70 -21.92 19.12 -6.38
CA SER A 70 -21.05 20.30 -6.34
C SER A 70 -20.77 20.87 -7.74
N ILE A 71 -20.50 20.03 -8.75
CA ILE A 71 -20.32 20.47 -10.16
C ILE A 71 -21.60 21.10 -10.73
N VAL A 72 -22.76 20.49 -10.46
CA VAL A 72 -24.09 20.94 -10.91
C VAL A 72 -24.40 22.32 -10.33
N PHE A 73 -24.24 22.52 -9.02
CA PHE A 73 -24.49 23.81 -8.35
C PHE A 73 -23.49 24.90 -8.80
N ILE A 74 -22.22 24.58 -9.07
CA ILE A 74 -21.26 25.53 -9.66
C ILE A 74 -21.70 26.00 -11.06
N LYS A 75 -22.43 25.17 -11.82
CA LYS A 75 -22.73 25.44 -13.24
C LYS A 75 -24.12 25.99 -13.55
N LEU A 76 -25.11 25.79 -12.70
CA LEU A 76 -26.52 26.04 -13.07
C LEU A 76 -27.15 27.32 -12.51
N GLU A 77 -26.43 28.14 -11.72
CA GLU A 77 -26.92 29.42 -11.17
C GLU A 77 -28.33 29.32 -10.54
N ILE A 78 -28.60 28.25 -9.78
CA ILE A 78 -29.97 27.83 -9.44
C ILE A 78 -30.59 28.71 -8.34
N ILE A 79 -29.78 29.20 -7.39
CA ILE A 79 -30.24 29.92 -6.20
C ILE A 79 -29.34 31.15 -5.95
N ASN A 80 -29.73 31.96 -4.97
CA ASN A 80 -29.03 33.16 -4.52
C ASN A 80 -27.53 32.87 -4.25
N THR A 81 -26.65 33.73 -4.78
CA THR A 81 -25.19 33.46 -4.94
C THR A 81 -24.48 33.05 -3.65
N ASP A 82 -24.90 33.59 -2.50
CA ASP A 82 -24.28 33.31 -1.21
C ASP A 82 -24.65 31.91 -0.68
N THR A 83 -25.89 31.47 -0.92
CA THR A 83 -26.38 30.16 -0.46
C THR A 83 -25.82 29.01 -1.29
N ASP A 84 -25.77 29.18 -2.61
CA ASP A 84 -25.18 28.18 -3.52
C ASP A 84 -23.69 27.97 -3.24
N SER A 85 -22.95 29.06 -2.98
CA SER A 85 -21.53 29.00 -2.60
C SER A 85 -21.29 28.14 -1.35
N ILE A 86 -22.14 28.28 -0.32
CA ILE A 86 -22.07 27.48 0.91
C ILE A 86 -22.40 26.01 0.62
N LEU A 87 -23.46 25.74 -0.15
CA LEU A 87 -23.87 24.37 -0.51
C LEU A 87 -22.78 23.63 -1.29
N VAL A 88 -22.14 24.29 -2.26
CA VAL A 88 -21.01 23.73 -3.03
C VAL A 88 -19.87 23.31 -2.09
N VAL A 89 -19.47 24.17 -1.15
CA VAL A 89 -18.41 23.87 -0.18
C VAL A 89 -18.80 22.69 0.73
N VAL A 90 -20.05 22.64 1.20
CA VAL A 90 -20.55 21.55 2.05
C VAL A 90 -20.56 20.21 1.29
N PHE A 91 -21.09 20.16 0.06
CA PHE A 91 -21.10 18.94 -0.74
C PHE A 91 -19.68 18.47 -1.09
N LEU A 92 -18.77 19.41 -1.40
CA LEU A 92 -17.37 19.10 -1.70
C LEU A 92 -16.66 18.55 -0.45
N ALA A 93 -16.86 19.15 0.73
CA ALA A 93 -16.31 18.65 1.99
C ALA A 93 -16.83 17.25 2.35
N ILE A 94 -18.13 16.99 2.21
CA ILE A 94 -18.74 15.66 2.43
C ILE A 94 -18.19 14.65 1.42
N SER A 95 -18.03 15.03 0.14
CA SER A 95 -17.46 14.16 -0.88
C SER A 95 -16.03 13.73 -0.52
N TYR A 96 -15.17 14.67 -0.12
CA TYR A 96 -13.80 14.35 0.32
C TYR A 96 -13.75 13.51 1.60
N LEU A 97 -14.66 13.74 2.56
CA LEU A 97 -14.78 12.90 3.76
C LEU A 97 -15.11 11.44 3.39
N LEU A 98 -16.04 11.25 2.45
CA LEU A 98 -16.41 9.93 1.93
C LEU A 98 -15.27 9.27 1.13
N ILE A 99 -14.53 10.04 0.33
CA ILE A 99 -13.31 9.57 -0.37
C ILE A 99 -12.28 9.02 0.63
N VAL A 100 -11.97 9.77 1.69
CA VAL A 100 -11.01 9.32 2.72
C VAL A 100 -11.51 8.03 3.38
N LEU A 101 -12.81 7.97 3.73
CA LEU A 101 -13.42 6.77 4.30
C LEU A 101 -13.38 5.57 3.33
N LEU A 102 -13.58 5.79 2.03
CA LEU A 102 -13.48 4.77 0.99
C LEU A 102 -12.08 4.16 0.94
N TYR A 103 -11.03 4.99 0.91
CA TYR A 103 -9.65 4.50 0.94
C TYR A 103 -9.32 3.74 2.24
N VAL A 104 -9.79 4.22 3.40
CA VAL A 104 -9.62 3.50 4.68
C VAL A 104 -10.30 2.13 4.63
N ILE A 105 -11.50 2.02 4.08
CA ILE A 105 -12.20 0.73 3.90
C ILE A 105 -11.43 -0.19 2.95
N LEU A 106 -10.95 0.33 1.82
CA LEU A 106 -10.20 -0.46 0.83
C LEU A 106 -8.85 -0.97 1.36
N PHE A 107 -8.12 -0.18 2.17
CA PHE A 107 -6.84 -0.61 2.75
C PHE A 107 -6.99 -1.54 3.95
N PHE A 108 -7.85 -1.21 4.92
CA PHE A 108 -7.91 -1.94 6.20
C PHE A 108 -8.98 -3.04 6.25
N PHE A 109 -10.06 -2.93 5.47
CA PHE A 109 -11.22 -3.82 5.55
C PHE A 109 -11.44 -4.70 4.30
N SER A 110 -10.63 -4.53 3.25
CA SER A 110 -10.65 -5.31 2.01
C SER A 110 -10.77 -6.83 2.22
N GLN A 111 -9.98 -7.39 3.15
CA GLN A 111 -9.96 -8.82 3.47
C GLN A 111 -11.28 -9.36 4.04
N TYR A 112 -12.17 -8.50 4.54
CA TYR A 112 -13.49 -8.88 5.07
C TYR A 112 -14.63 -8.72 4.05
N ILE A 113 -14.37 -8.11 2.88
CA ILE A 113 -15.39 -7.86 1.86
C ILE A 113 -15.62 -9.11 1.00
N TRP A 114 -14.56 -9.69 0.44
CA TRP A 114 -14.62 -10.99 -0.23
C TRP A 114 -13.33 -11.79 -0.10
N VAL A 115 -13.46 -13.11 -0.25
CA VAL A 115 -12.35 -14.04 -0.43
C VAL A 115 -12.72 -15.04 -1.52
N LEU A 116 -11.81 -15.27 -2.45
CA LEU A 116 -11.91 -16.25 -3.53
C LEU A 116 -10.68 -17.17 -3.47
N PHE A 117 -10.91 -18.47 -3.38
CA PHE A 117 -9.87 -19.48 -3.57
C PHE A 117 -9.77 -19.79 -5.07
N ASP A 118 -8.62 -19.51 -5.66
CA ASP A 118 -8.27 -19.89 -7.05
C ASP A 118 -7.36 -21.14 -7.03
N ASP A 119 -6.92 -21.64 -8.18
CA ASP A 119 -6.11 -22.87 -8.22
C ASP A 119 -4.74 -22.73 -7.56
N ASN A 120 -4.08 -21.57 -7.71
CA ASN A 120 -2.72 -21.33 -7.20
C ASN A 120 -2.65 -20.16 -6.19
N LYS A 121 -3.78 -19.49 -5.90
CA LYS A 121 -3.78 -18.25 -5.11
C LYS A 121 -5.10 -17.96 -4.39
N LEU A 122 -5.00 -17.35 -3.22
CA LEU A 122 -6.10 -16.69 -2.53
C LEU A 122 -6.21 -15.24 -3.01
N ILE A 123 -7.43 -14.80 -3.33
CA ILE A 123 -7.71 -13.45 -3.84
C ILE A 123 -8.67 -12.73 -2.89
N THR A 124 -8.23 -11.60 -2.33
CA THR A 124 -9.07 -10.63 -1.60
C THR A 124 -9.38 -9.42 -2.51
N LEU A 125 -9.96 -8.35 -1.97
CA LEU A 125 -10.22 -7.12 -2.74
C LEU A 125 -8.93 -6.33 -3.05
N ALA A 126 -7.92 -6.39 -2.17
CA ALA A 126 -6.67 -5.64 -2.30
C ALA A 126 -5.44 -6.51 -2.58
N GLU A 127 -5.46 -7.78 -2.17
CA GLU A 127 -4.26 -8.64 -2.17
C GLU A 127 -4.50 -9.98 -2.90
N LYS A 128 -3.45 -10.47 -3.56
CA LYS A 128 -3.39 -11.78 -4.21
C LYS A 128 -2.23 -12.55 -3.60
N ILE A 129 -2.52 -13.66 -2.93
CA ILE A 129 -1.54 -14.44 -2.16
C ILE A 129 -1.40 -15.80 -2.84
N ASN A 130 -0.27 -16.05 -3.50
CA ASN A 130 0.03 -17.38 -4.05
C ASN A 130 0.18 -18.39 -2.90
N TYR A 131 -0.31 -19.60 -3.09
CA TYR A 131 -0.26 -20.64 -2.04
C TYR A 131 1.17 -21.02 -1.64
N GLU A 132 2.11 -21.01 -2.60
CA GLU A 132 3.56 -21.16 -2.37
C GLU A 132 4.16 -20.18 -1.34
N LYS A 133 3.51 -19.03 -1.11
CA LYS A 133 3.96 -18.01 -0.16
C LYS A 133 3.33 -18.15 1.22
N ILE A 134 2.32 -19.00 1.38
CA ILE A 134 1.70 -19.29 2.66
C ILE A 134 2.67 -20.13 3.47
N THR A 135 3.10 -19.62 4.62
CA THR A 135 4.02 -20.33 5.52
C THR A 135 3.28 -21.23 6.48
N LYS A 136 2.12 -20.77 6.99
CA LYS A 136 1.30 -21.52 7.93
C LYS A 136 -0.11 -20.95 8.06
N ILE A 137 -1.09 -21.82 8.23
CA ILE A 137 -2.43 -21.48 8.72
C ILE A 137 -2.50 -21.89 10.19
N VAL A 138 -2.71 -20.92 11.08
CA VAL A 138 -2.75 -21.14 12.53
C VAL A 138 -4.18 -20.96 13.01
N ASP A 139 -4.76 -22.04 13.54
CA ASP A 139 -6.04 -22.03 14.24
C ASP A 139 -5.78 -21.75 15.73
N ASP A 140 -5.83 -20.46 16.12
CA ASP A 140 -5.34 -19.98 17.41
C ASP A 140 -6.14 -20.58 18.58
N VAL A 141 -5.44 -21.29 19.45
CA VAL A 141 -6.00 -22.04 20.59
C VAL A 141 -6.17 -21.13 21.82
N ASP A 142 -5.19 -20.28 22.12
CA ASP A 142 -5.21 -19.36 23.28
C ASP A 142 -6.37 -18.37 23.18
N SER A 143 -6.50 -17.76 22.00
CA SER A 143 -7.60 -16.84 21.73
C SER A 143 -8.93 -17.55 21.53
N ASN A 144 -8.88 -18.82 21.07
CA ASN A 144 -9.94 -19.68 20.53
C ASN A 144 -11.00 -19.01 19.61
N LYS A 145 -10.67 -17.82 19.08
CA LYS A 145 -11.61 -16.93 18.36
C LYS A 145 -11.10 -16.51 16.99
N ASN A 146 -9.84 -16.78 16.66
CA ASN A 146 -9.19 -16.25 15.48
C ASN A 146 -8.44 -17.33 14.70
N VAL A 147 -8.32 -17.11 13.39
CA VAL A 147 -7.52 -17.89 12.46
C VAL A 147 -6.56 -16.93 11.78
N TYR A 148 -5.30 -17.32 11.66
CA TYR A 148 -4.28 -16.49 11.05
C TYR A 148 -3.69 -17.19 9.83
N LEU A 149 -3.81 -16.52 8.68
CA LEU A 149 -3.09 -16.88 7.47
C LEU A 149 -1.75 -16.13 7.49
N ASN A 150 -0.65 -16.84 7.72
CA ASN A 150 0.70 -16.28 7.72
C ASN A 150 1.37 -16.56 6.37
N PHE A 151 1.97 -15.54 5.75
CA PHE A 151 2.57 -15.62 4.41
C PHE A 151 3.75 -14.66 4.25
N VAL A 152 4.66 -14.94 3.31
CA VAL A 152 5.78 -14.04 2.99
C VAL A 152 5.38 -13.05 1.89
N GLU A 153 5.50 -11.77 2.21
CA GLU A 153 5.48 -10.67 1.25
C GLU A 153 6.92 -10.30 0.85
N GLY A 154 7.16 -10.17 -0.46
CA GLY A 154 8.50 -9.99 -1.01
C GLY A 154 9.40 -11.20 -0.71
N THR A 155 10.58 -10.95 -0.15
CA THR A 155 11.61 -11.97 0.14
C THR A 155 11.82 -12.27 1.63
N ARG A 156 11.34 -11.40 2.54
CA ARG A 156 11.66 -11.49 3.98
C ARG A 156 10.54 -11.07 4.93
N ARG A 157 9.48 -10.39 4.46
CA ARG A 157 8.48 -9.82 5.36
C ARG A 157 7.35 -10.82 5.60
N LEU A 158 7.26 -11.36 6.80
CA LEU A 158 6.08 -12.11 7.21
C LEU A 158 4.89 -11.14 7.37
N ARG A 159 3.79 -11.38 6.66
CA ARG A 159 2.50 -10.73 6.88
C ARG A 159 1.49 -11.77 7.34
N LYS A 160 0.46 -11.29 8.04
CA LYS A 160 -0.66 -12.11 8.52
C LYS A 160 -1.99 -11.47 8.18
N ILE A 161 -2.93 -12.26 7.69
CA ILE A 161 -4.35 -11.90 7.64
C ILE A 161 -5.04 -12.60 8.81
N LYS A 162 -5.94 -11.88 9.48
CA LYS A 162 -6.69 -12.36 10.65
C LYS A 162 -8.16 -12.48 10.29
N PHE A 163 -8.72 -13.67 10.49
CA PHE A 163 -10.17 -13.90 10.43
C PHE A 163 -10.67 -14.31 11.81
N ALA A 164 -11.86 -13.85 12.20
CA ALA A 164 -12.50 -14.31 13.43
C ALA A 164 -13.33 -15.57 13.15
N LYS A 165 -13.12 -16.67 13.89
CA LYS A 165 -13.83 -17.96 13.75
C LYS A 165 -15.35 -17.80 13.84
N SER A 166 -15.83 -16.83 14.63
CA SER A 166 -17.24 -16.48 14.82
C SER A 166 -17.89 -15.74 13.65
N THR A 167 -17.11 -15.31 12.65
CA THR A 167 -17.63 -14.64 11.45
C THR A 167 -17.75 -15.63 10.31
N LEU A 168 -18.78 -15.46 9.47
CA LEU A 168 -19.01 -16.32 8.29
C LEU A 168 -17.79 -16.42 7.37
N ILE A 169 -16.97 -15.34 7.27
CA ILE A 169 -15.72 -15.38 6.50
C ILE A 169 -14.65 -16.29 7.15
N GLY A 170 -14.56 -16.31 8.48
CA GLY A 170 -13.63 -17.18 9.20
C GLY A 170 -14.02 -18.65 9.13
N SER A 171 -15.32 -18.95 9.26
CA SER A 171 -15.84 -20.32 9.06
C SER A 171 -15.60 -20.79 7.63
N PHE A 172 -15.97 -19.98 6.63
CA PHE A 172 -15.70 -20.25 5.21
C PHE A 172 -14.21 -20.45 4.92
N PHE A 173 -13.34 -19.63 5.53
CA PHE A 173 -11.90 -19.75 5.35
C PHE A 173 -11.36 -21.08 5.91
N LEU A 174 -11.80 -21.52 7.10
CA LEU A 174 -11.40 -22.82 7.68
C LEU A 174 -11.87 -24.00 6.83
N GLU A 175 -13.13 -24.00 6.41
CA GLU A 175 -13.72 -25.05 5.56
C GLU A 175 -12.96 -25.21 4.23
N ASN A 176 -12.50 -24.09 3.66
CA ASN A 176 -11.85 -24.05 2.35
C ASN A 176 -10.32 -23.94 2.43
N ALA A 177 -9.72 -23.90 3.63
CA ALA A 177 -8.27 -23.79 3.82
C ALA A 177 -7.49 -24.89 3.08
N LYS A 178 -8.08 -26.08 2.96
CA LYS A 178 -7.53 -27.25 2.24
C LYS A 178 -7.19 -26.96 0.77
N PHE A 179 -7.89 -26.02 0.12
CA PHE A 179 -7.56 -25.61 -1.26
C PHE A 179 -6.19 -24.90 -1.38
N SER A 180 -5.63 -24.42 -0.27
CA SER A 180 -4.28 -23.82 -0.26
C SER A 180 -3.14 -24.84 -0.21
N GLY A 181 -3.44 -26.14 -0.02
CA GLY A 181 -2.43 -27.17 0.20
C GLY A 181 -1.77 -27.13 1.59
N VAL A 182 -2.12 -26.17 2.45
CA VAL A 182 -1.66 -26.04 3.83
C VAL A 182 -2.82 -26.37 4.77
N GLU A 183 -2.64 -27.35 5.65
CA GLU A 183 -3.65 -27.69 6.65
C GLU A 183 -3.59 -26.71 7.85
N PRO A 184 -4.74 -26.33 8.45
CA PRO A 184 -4.76 -25.54 9.67
C PRO A 184 -4.17 -26.31 10.87
N GLU A 185 -3.15 -25.77 11.52
CA GLU A 185 -2.59 -26.34 12.75
C GLU A 185 -3.13 -25.62 14.00
N GLN A 186 -3.49 -26.40 15.02
CA GLN A 186 -3.92 -25.89 16.33
C GLN A 186 -2.71 -25.57 17.22
N ILE A 187 -2.24 -24.33 17.12
CA ILE A 187 -1.07 -23.79 17.84
C ILE A 187 -1.37 -22.33 18.24
N SER A 188 -0.71 -21.79 19.27
CA SER A 188 -0.80 -20.35 19.54
C SER A 188 -0.13 -19.55 18.42
N GLN A 189 -0.78 -18.47 17.97
CA GLN A 189 -0.14 -17.53 17.04
C GLN A 189 1.11 -16.85 17.65
N SER A 190 1.25 -16.84 18.98
CA SER A 190 2.45 -16.34 19.66
C SER A 190 3.61 -17.33 19.59
N GLU A 191 3.35 -18.61 19.89
CA GLU A 191 4.31 -19.73 19.75
C GLU A 191 4.85 -19.81 18.33
N PHE A 192 3.98 -19.77 17.31
CA PHE A 192 4.41 -19.81 15.91
C PHE A 192 5.36 -18.67 15.52
N ILE A 193 5.17 -17.46 16.06
CA ILE A 193 6.08 -16.33 15.81
C ILE A 193 7.42 -16.56 16.51
N ASN A 194 7.40 -17.03 17.77
CA ASN A 194 8.61 -17.33 18.54
C ASN A 194 9.45 -18.43 17.86
N ASP A 195 8.82 -19.51 17.42
CA ASP A 195 9.45 -20.60 16.66
C ASP A 195 10.14 -20.10 15.38
N LEU A 196 9.48 -19.19 14.66
CA LEU A 196 10.06 -18.55 13.47
C LEU A 196 11.25 -17.67 13.83
N GLU A 197 11.20 -16.91 14.92
CA GLU A 197 12.35 -16.11 15.37
C GLU A 197 13.54 -16.98 15.77
N VAL A 198 13.31 -18.06 16.52
CA VAL A 198 14.36 -19.01 16.92
C VAL A 198 15.03 -19.61 15.68
N LYS A 199 14.24 -20.18 14.75
CA LYS A 199 14.76 -20.76 13.48
C LYS A 199 15.52 -19.74 12.64
N ASN A 200 15.07 -18.49 12.59
CA ASN A 200 15.75 -17.42 11.87
C ASN A 200 17.08 -17.02 12.53
N ARG A 201 17.16 -17.00 13.87
CA ARG A 201 18.40 -16.74 14.61
C ARG A 201 19.39 -17.89 14.41
N GLU A 202 18.97 -19.14 14.55
CA GLU A 202 19.78 -20.34 14.30
C GLU A 202 20.35 -20.35 12.87
N ALA A 203 19.51 -20.10 11.87
CA ALA A 203 19.93 -20.01 10.47
C ALA A 203 20.90 -18.84 10.18
N ALA A 204 20.91 -17.79 11.01
CA ALA A 204 21.91 -16.73 10.95
C ALA A 204 23.23 -17.17 11.59
N TYR A 205 23.19 -17.76 12.78
CA TYR A 205 24.38 -18.31 13.46
C TYR A 205 25.09 -19.38 12.63
N GLU A 206 24.35 -20.27 11.96
CA GLU A 206 24.94 -21.27 11.05
C GLU A 206 25.68 -20.64 9.88
N LYS A 207 25.17 -19.54 9.31
CA LYS A 207 25.81 -18.85 8.19
C LYS A 207 27.13 -18.22 8.61
N VAL A 208 27.17 -17.58 9.78
CA VAL A 208 28.40 -17.03 10.38
C VAL A 208 29.41 -18.15 10.65
N LYS A 209 28.99 -19.22 11.34
CA LYS A 209 29.86 -20.37 11.65
C LYS A 209 30.41 -21.06 10.39
N LYS A 210 29.65 -21.09 9.28
CA LYS A 210 30.10 -21.61 7.98
C LYS A 210 31.02 -20.64 7.23
N SER A 211 30.85 -19.32 7.35
CA SER A 211 31.81 -18.35 6.79
C SER A 211 33.15 -18.35 7.54
N ASP A 212 33.12 -18.48 8.87
CA ASP A 212 34.34 -18.50 9.68
C ASP A 212 35.16 -19.76 9.41
N LYS A 213 34.50 -20.92 9.30
CA LYS A 213 35.18 -22.18 8.96
C LYS A 213 35.86 -22.12 7.59
N LYS A 214 35.18 -21.52 6.59
CA LYS A 214 35.72 -21.35 5.23
C LYS A 214 36.86 -20.32 5.12
N LYS A 215 37.17 -19.60 6.20
CA LYS A 215 38.30 -18.66 6.28
C LYS A 215 39.54 -19.27 6.96
N ASN A 216 39.38 -20.41 7.66
CA ASN A 216 40.50 -21.15 8.25
C ASN A 216 41.02 -22.27 7.33
N ASP A 217 40.20 -22.81 6.43
CA ASP A 217 40.61 -23.83 5.45
C ASP A 217 41.42 -23.24 4.25
N SER A 218 41.94 -22.02 4.37
CA SER A 218 42.72 -21.33 3.31
C SER A 218 44.02 -20.68 3.81
N VAL A 219 44.57 -21.17 4.94
CA VAL A 219 45.85 -20.71 5.50
C VAL A 219 46.67 -21.92 5.98
N GLU A 220 46.96 -22.86 5.08
CA GLU A 220 47.97 -23.90 5.34
C GLU A 220 48.61 -24.41 4.04
N GLU A 221 49.25 -23.50 3.28
CA GLU A 221 50.43 -23.78 2.44
C GLU A 221 50.99 -22.46 1.89
N THR A 222 52.08 -21.95 2.46
CA THR A 222 53.28 -21.39 1.78
C THR A 222 54.25 -20.81 2.82
N GLU A 223 55.20 -21.63 3.25
CA GLU A 223 56.55 -21.20 3.65
C GLU A 223 57.47 -21.37 2.43
N ILE A 224 58.56 -20.63 2.21
CA ILE A 224 59.18 -19.48 2.90
C ILE A 224 59.99 -18.72 1.81
N THR A 225 60.26 -17.41 1.92
CA THR A 225 61.61 -16.77 1.86
C THR A 225 61.49 -15.25 2.05
N GLU A 226 62.41 -14.67 2.83
CA GLU A 226 62.45 -13.29 3.33
C GLU A 226 63.19 -12.29 2.38
N THR A 227 63.56 -11.12 2.93
CA THR A 227 64.39 -10.00 2.39
C THR A 227 63.74 -9.09 1.33
N GLU A 228 63.64 -7.76 1.47
CA GLU A 228 64.12 -6.74 2.46
C GLU A 228 62.94 -5.76 2.79
N LEU A 229 62.73 -5.26 4.02
CA LEU A 229 63.39 -4.11 4.67
C LEU A 229 63.50 -2.84 3.76
N GLU A 230 63.20 -1.61 4.18
CA GLU A 230 62.52 -1.05 5.36
C GLU A 230 62.20 0.45 5.09
N ASN A 231 61.30 1.09 5.86
CA ASN A 231 61.16 2.56 6.03
C ASN A 231 60.99 3.45 4.77
N SER A 232 59.90 4.20 4.64
CA SER A 232 59.74 5.43 5.45
C SER A 232 58.35 6.07 5.32
N SER A 233 58.03 6.91 6.31
CA SER A 233 56.73 7.52 6.54
C SER A 233 56.67 9.02 6.20
N GLU A 234 55.44 9.52 6.06
CA GLU A 234 54.99 10.91 6.27
C GLU A 234 55.23 12.04 5.22
N LYS A 235 54.10 12.69 4.91
CA LYS A 235 53.86 14.15 4.82
C LYS A 235 54.31 14.98 3.58
N ASN A 236 53.30 15.69 3.07
CA ASN A 236 53.33 17.06 2.50
C ASN A 236 54.05 17.22 1.13
N ASN A 237 53.70 18.17 0.25
CA ASN A 237 52.73 19.27 0.29
C ASN A 237 52.19 19.63 -1.12
N GLU A 238 51.08 20.36 -1.17
CA GLU A 238 50.70 21.45 -2.12
C GLU A 238 51.01 21.36 -3.63
N ASN A 239 49.95 21.34 -4.45
CA ASN A 239 49.53 22.41 -5.38
C ASN A 239 48.19 21.99 -6.03
N ILE A 240 47.06 22.70 -5.91
CA ILE A 240 46.74 24.08 -6.35
C ILE A 240 46.78 24.23 -7.89
N ASN A 241 45.57 24.22 -8.47
CA ASN A 241 45.00 25.20 -9.40
C ASN A 241 43.50 24.80 -9.52
N ASP A 242 42.49 25.62 -9.22
CA ASP A 242 42.14 26.94 -9.78
C ASP A 242 41.86 26.84 -11.30
N GLU A 243 40.72 27.28 -11.85
CA GLU A 243 39.61 28.13 -11.35
C GLU A 243 38.27 27.79 -12.08
N PRO A 244 37.11 28.39 -11.72
CA PRO A 244 35.79 28.05 -12.28
C PRO A 244 35.43 28.85 -13.55
N ILE A 245 34.32 28.48 -14.21
CA ILE A 245 33.68 29.30 -15.25
C ILE A 245 32.27 29.70 -14.80
N THR A 246 31.95 30.97 -15.04
CA THR A 246 30.91 31.77 -14.37
C THR A 246 29.53 31.73 -15.02
N GLU A 247 28.54 32.23 -14.28
CA GLU A 247 27.30 32.80 -14.82
C GLU A 247 27.56 33.76 -15.99
N ASN A 248 26.58 33.86 -16.88
CA ASN A 248 26.32 35.10 -17.61
C ASN A 248 24.83 35.43 -17.53
N ILE A 249 24.54 36.55 -16.86
CA ILE A 249 23.27 37.24 -16.89
C ILE A 249 23.30 38.16 -18.11
N GLU A 250 22.29 38.12 -18.97
CA GLU A 250 22.11 39.17 -19.98
C GLU A 250 20.74 39.85 -19.80
N VAL A 251 20.80 41.09 -19.32
CA VAL A 251 19.68 42.03 -19.29
C VAL A 251 19.78 42.86 -20.57
N VAL A 252 18.73 42.87 -21.38
CA VAL A 252 18.54 43.87 -22.43
C VAL A 252 17.20 44.56 -22.20
N ASP A 253 17.27 45.85 -21.92
CA ASP A 253 16.13 46.74 -21.75
C ASP A 253 16.07 47.75 -22.93
N GLU A 254 15.06 48.62 -22.92
CA GLU A 254 14.88 49.80 -23.77
C GLU A 254 14.33 49.67 -25.21
N ASN A 255 13.01 49.85 -25.28
CA ASN A 255 12.35 50.98 -25.96
C ASN A 255 12.57 51.26 -27.47
N LYS A 256 11.46 51.22 -28.24
CA LYS A 256 11.04 52.41 -29.01
C LYS A 256 9.55 52.51 -29.37
N LYS A 257 9.08 53.76 -29.38
CA LYS A 257 7.70 54.23 -29.61
C LYS A 257 7.28 54.29 -31.10
N ASN A 258 5.99 54.53 -31.27
CA ASN A 258 5.26 54.93 -32.50
C ASN A 258 5.00 53.76 -33.47
N LYS A 259 3.80 53.61 -34.04
CA LYS A 259 2.82 54.65 -34.42
C LYS A 259 1.40 54.10 -34.43
#